data_AF-A0A3N0YUH1-F1
#
_entry.id   AF-A0A3N0YUH1-F1
#
_cell.length_a   1.000
_cell.length_b   1.000
_cell.length_c   1.000
_cell.angle_alpha   90.00
_cell.angle_beta   90.00
_cell.angle_gamma   90.00
#
_symmetry.space_group_name_H-M   'P 1'
#
loop_
_entity.id
_entity.type
_entity.pdbx_description
1 polymer ?
#
loop_
_entity_poly.entity_id
_entity_poly.type
_entity_poly.pdbx_seq_one_letter_code
_entity_poly.pdbx_strand_id
1 'polypeptide(L)'
;MRETDRAGGTDRVLTVMSAVGNNTPGSIEIRDDVKRTIAPMEWTEKHDVLLCREILLTEPYRYKKGSVDKGKAWSTIADTLNCSQDLKFKVTQRSVRERFTLIQVKYKARNNKDEKSSGTSAETTELDDLIEEITEKERAAEENKCDVMRI
;
A
#
# COMPACT_ATOMS: atom_id res chain seq x y z
N MET A 1 55.30 -49.98 8.84
CA MET A 1 55.65 -51.20 9.58
C MET A 1 55.85 -50.78 11.02
N ARG A 2 54.95 -51.17 11.94
CA ARG A 2 54.78 -50.63 13.33
C ARG A 2 54.25 -49.16 13.33
N GLU A 3 53.28 -48.71 14.13
CA GLU A 3 52.91 -48.87 15.58
C GLU A 3 53.76 -47.94 16.49
N THR A 4 53.24 -47.24 17.52
CA THR A 4 51.89 -47.10 18.16
C THR A 4 51.45 -45.58 18.15
N ASP A 5 50.56 -44.94 18.95
CA ASP A 5 49.70 -45.29 20.11
C ASP A 5 48.52 -44.28 20.36
N ARG A 6 47.73 -44.50 21.45
CA ARG A 6 47.01 -43.60 22.41
C ARG A 6 46.86 -42.08 22.16
N ALA A 7 45.81 -41.39 22.65
CA ALA A 7 44.62 -41.69 23.49
C ALA A 7 43.43 -40.78 23.01
N GLY A 8 42.14 -40.90 23.39
CA GLY A 8 41.50 -41.29 24.66
C GLY A 8 41.34 -40.07 25.59
N GLY A 9 40.14 -39.60 25.98
CA GLY A 9 38.78 -40.07 25.68
C GLY A 9 37.68 -39.12 26.20
N THR A 10 36.42 -39.58 26.10
CA THR A 10 35.14 -38.96 26.55
C THR A 10 35.03 -38.83 28.10
N ASP A 11 34.18 -38.00 28.74
CA ASP A 11 33.09 -37.12 28.28
C ASP A 11 32.80 -35.91 29.23
N ARG A 12 31.63 -35.27 29.08
CA ARG A 12 31.19 -33.93 29.57
C ARG A 12 30.79 -33.83 31.08
N VAL A 13 30.49 -32.58 31.47
CA VAL A 13 29.75 -32.03 32.65
C VAL A 13 30.51 -31.96 34.00
N LEU A 14 30.23 -31.03 34.93
CA LEU A 14 29.17 -30.01 35.04
C LEU A 14 29.67 -28.68 35.70
N THR A 15 28.92 -27.60 35.48
CA THR A 15 28.99 -26.24 36.03
C THR A 15 29.23 -26.07 37.55
N VAL A 16 29.98 -25.02 37.93
CA VAL A 16 29.73 -24.19 39.14
C VAL A 16 29.96 -22.69 38.83
N MET A 17 29.39 -21.79 39.63
CA MET A 17 29.11 -20.38 39.28
C MET A 17 29.98 -19.37 40.06
N SER A 18 30.30 -18.22 39.44
CA SER A 18 30.63 -16.91 40.06
C SER A 18 30.91 -15.87 38.95
N ALA A 19 30.66 -14.56 39.09
CA ALA A 19 29.89 -13.78 40.07
C ALA A 19 29.66 -12.35 39.49
N VAL A 20 29.28 -11.39 40.36
CA VAL A 20 29.05 -9.95 40.09
C VAL A 20 27.73 -9.62 39.38
N GLY A 21 26.88 -8.86 40.08
CA GLY A 21 25.64 -8.31 39.56
C GLY A 21 25.78 -6.81 39.24
N ASN A 22 25.01 -6.34 38.27
CA ASN A 22 25.08 -4.96 37.77
C ASN A 22 24.08 -4.06 38.50
N ASN A 23 24.56 -2.99 39.13
CA ASN A 23 23.71 -1.91 39.63
C ASN A 23 23.75 -0.74 38.62
N THR A 24 22.59 -0.46 38.01
CA THR A 24 22.44 0.63 37.03
C THR A 24 21.31 1.55 37.48
N PRO A 25 21.59 2.72 38.08
CA PRO A 25 20.57 3.68 38.44
C PRO A 25 20.10 4.50 37.23
N GLY A 26 18.82 4.89 37.20
CA GLY A 26 18.36 6.01 36.36
C GLY A 26 17.79 5.68 34.98
N SER A 27 17.07 4.56 34.80
CA SER A 27 16.11 4.47 33.70
C SER A 27 14.98 5.49 33.93
N ILE A 28 14.96 6.57 33.15
CA ILE A 28 13.88 7.55 33.17
C ILE A 28 12.61 6.90 32.60
N GLU A 29 11.54 6.86 33.39
CA GLU A 29 10.23 6.37 32.93
C GLU A 29 9.60 7.36 31.95
N ILE A 30 9.84 7.14 30.66
CA ILE A 30 9.19 7.86 29.57
C ILE A 30 7.74 7.35 29.47
N ARG A 31 6.80 8.12 30.05
CA ARG A 31 5.35 7.85 30.03
C ARG A 31 4.84 7.48 28.63
N ASP A 32 4.04 6.43 28.56
CA ASP A 32 3.60 5.77 27.31
C ASP A 32 2.67 6.60 26.39
N ASP A 33 2.23 7.80 26.81
CA ASP A 33 1.25 8.61 26.10
C ASP A 33 1.71 9.21 24.75
N VAL A 34 3.02 9.30 24.47
CA VAL A 34 3.53 9.93 23.22
C VAL A 34 4.45 9.01 22.42
N LYS A 35 4.05 7.74 22.27
CA LYS A 35 4.41 6.92 21.10
C LYS A 35 3.16 6.42 20.38
N ARG A 36 2.52 7.32 19.64
CA ARG A 36 1.71 6.94 18.47
C ARG A 36 2.66 6.22 17.49
N THR A 37 2.73 4.90 17.58
CA THR A 37 3.51 4.07 16.68
C THR A 37 3.00 4.32 15.26
N ILE A 38 3.87 4.87 14.42
CA ILE A 38 3.58 5.02 13.00
C ILE A 38 3.65 3.61 12.42
N ALA A 39 2.49 2.95 12.36
CA ALA A 39 2.32 1.75 11.56
C ALA A 39 2.77 2.06 10.11
N PRO A 40 3.31 1.08 9.37
CA PRO A 40 3.65 1.29 7.97
C PRO A 40 2.47 1.88 7.20
N MET A 41 2.74 2.71 6.18
CA MET A 41 1.71 3.37 5.36
C MET A 41 0.99 2.36 4.44
N GLU A 42 0.21 1.47 5.04
CA GLU A 42 -0.47 0.39 4.37
C GLU A 42 -1.82 0.85 3.82
N TRP A 43 -1.80 1.15 2.53
CA TRP A 43 -3.00 1.21 1.71
C TRP A 43 -3.64 -0.19 1.63
N THR A 44 -4.78 -0.34 2.28
CA THR A 44 -5.61 -1.55 2.25
C THR A 44 -6.64 -1.46 1.13
N GLU A 45 -7.29 -2.57 0.81
CA GLU A 45 -8.40 -2.61 -0.15
C GLU A 45 -9.54 -1.63 0.22
N LYS A 46 -9.80 -1.43 1.52
CA LYS A 46 -10.76 -0.41 2.00
C LYS A 46 -10.30 1.02 1.69
N HIS A 47 -9.00 1.30 1.82
CA HIS A 47 -8.43 2.59 1.44
C HIS A 47 -8.48 2.80 -0.08
N ASP A 48 -8.34 1.72 -0.86
CA ASP A 48 -8.43 1.73 -2.32
C ASP A 48 -9.88 1.95 -2.81
N VAL A 49 -10.88 1.31 -2.17
CA VAL A 49 -12.31 1.54 -2.43
C VAL A 49 -12.70 2.99 -2.14
N LEU A 50 -12.30 3.54 -0.98
CA LEU A 50 -12.53 4.96 -0.66
C LEU A 50 -11.89 5.88 -1.70
N LEU A 51 -10.64 5.61 -2.10
CA LEU A 51 -9.95 6.35 -3.16
C LEU A 51 -10.72 6.33 -4.49
N CYS A 52 -11.21 5.17 -4.93
CA CYS A 52 -11.97 5.06 -6.17
C CYS A 52 -13.33 5.80 -6.10
N ARG A 53 -14.05 5.72 -4.97
CA ARG A 53 -15.28 6.49 -4.74
C ARG A 53 -15.04 8.00 -4.81
N GLU A 54 -13.98 8.52 -4.18
CA GLU A 54 -13.63 9.96 -4.25
C GLU A 54 -13.17 10.41 -5.66
N ILE A 55 -12.59 9.50 -6.46
CA ILE A 55 -12.28 9.76 -7.88
C ILE A 55 -13.56 9.89 -8.71
N LEU A 56 -14.58 9.07 -8.45
CA LEU A 56 -15.90 9.19 -9.11
C LEU A 56 -16.67 10.45 -8.69
N LEU A 57 -16.45 10.96 -7.48
CA LEU A 57 -17.08 12.20 -6.99
C LEU A 57 -16.35 13.47 -7.50
N THR A 58 -15.02 13.46 -7.55
CA THR A 58 -14.22 14.64 -7.95
C THR A 58 -13.93 14.69 -9.46
N GLU A 59 -14.18 13.59 -10.17
CA GLU A 59 -14.07 13.43 -11.62
C GLU A 59 -12.78 13.99 -12.26
N PRO A 60 -11.57 13.67 -11.73
CA PRO A 60 -10.31 14.24 -12.20
C PRO A 60 -10.07 13.94 -13.70
N TYR A 61 -10.73 12.94 -14.27
CA TYR A 61 -10.67 12.56 -15.68
C TYR A 61 -11.33 13.55 -16.66
N ARG A 62 -12.34 14.33 -16.23
CA ARG A 62 -13.00 15.35 -17.06
C ARG A 62 -12.03 16.47 -17.47
N TYR A 63 -11.12 16.85 -16.57
CA TYR A 63 -10.12 17.89 -16.83
C TYR A 63 -9.02 17.43 -17.82
N LYS A 64 -8.62 18.35 -18.71
CA LYS A 64 -7.55 18.16 -19.72
C LYS A 64 -6.24 17.72 -19.05
N LYS A 65 -5.54 16.77 -19.67
CA LYS A 65 -4.19 16.32 -19.28
C LYS A 65 -3.25 17.54 -19.17
N GLY A 66 -2.56 17.67 -18.03
CA GLY A 66 -1.69 18.82 -17.73
C GLY A 66 -2.39 20.09 -17.24
N SER A 67 -3.73 20.15 -17.14
CA SER A 67 -4.42 21.33 -16.57
C SER A 67 -4.14 21.47 -15.08
N VAL A 68 -4.01 22.72 -14.62
CA VAL A 68 -3.96 23.10 -13.20
C VAL A 68 -5.18 22.56 -12.45
N ASP A 69 -6.36 22.56 -13.06
CA ASP A 69 -7.60 22.10 -12.42
C ASP A 69 -7.64 20.58 -12.26
N LYS A 70 -6.99 19.83 -13.15
CA LYS A 70 -6.73 18.39 -12.94
C LYS A 70 -5.82 18.19 -11.72
N GLY A 71 -4.84 19.06 -11.53
CA GLY A 71 -4.00 19.10 -10.33
C GLY A 71 -4.80 19.40 -9.06
N LYS A 72 -5.67 20.42 -9.10
CA LYS A 72 -6.57 20.77 -7.99
C LYS A 72 -7.46 19.58 -7.60
N ALA A 73 -8.12 18.93 -8.57
CA ALA A 73 -8.96 17.76 -8.32
C ALA A 73 -8.20 16.64 -7.57
N TRP A 74 -6.97 16.32 -7.99
CA TRP A 74 -6.13 15.35 -7.27
C TRP A 74 -5.68 15.82 -5.88
N SER A 75 -5.57 17.13 -5.64
CA SER A 75 -5.33 17.67 -4.30
C SER A 75 -6.58 17.55 -3.43
N THR A 76 -7.76 17.93 -3.94
CA THR A 76 -9.05 17.79 -3.26
C THR A 76 -9.31 16.35 -2.84
N ILE A 77 -9.06 15.35 -3.69
CA ILE A 77 -9.15 13.93 -3.31
C ILE A 77 -8.20 13.62 -2.14
N ALA A 78 -6.95 14.08 -2.19
CA ALA A 78 -6.01 13.86 -1.09
C ALA A 78 -6.42 14.57 0.22
N ASP A 79 -7.00 15.76 0.14
CA ASP A 79 -7.44 16.54 1.29
C ASP A 79 -8.72 15.93 1.91
N THR A 80 -9.70 15.50 1.09
CA THR A 80 -10.88 14.75 1.55
C THR A 80 -10.48 13.43 2.21
N LEU A 81 -9.57 12.67 1.61
CA LEU A 81 -9.05 11.43 2.19
C LEU A 81 -8.28 11.68 3.51
N ASN A 82 -7.53 12.78 3.63
CA ASN A 82 -6.90 13.20 4.89
C ASN A 82 -7.92 13.63 5.98
N CYS A 83 -9.14 14.00 5.60
CA CYS A 83 -10.22 14.32 6.53
C CYS A 83 -11.03 13.09 6.99
N SER A 84 -10.91 11.92 6.32
CA SER A 84 -11.54 10.68 6.80
C SER A 84 -10.80 10.12 8.01
N GLN A 85 -11.57 9.62 9.00
CA GLN A 85 -11.03 8.93 10.17
C GLN A 85 -10.51 7.52 9.86
N ASP A 86 -10.86 6.95 8.72
CA ASP A 86 -10.37 5.63 8.27
C ASP A 86 -8.86 5.66 7.99
N LEU A 87 -8.36 6.76 7.41
CA LEU A 87 -6.97 6.91 7.00
C LEU A 87 -6.08 7.39 8.15
N LYS A 88 -5.48 6.42 8.83
CA LYS A 88 -4.55 6.63 9.97
C LYS A 88 -3.21 7.28 9.59
N PHE A 89 -2.99 7.61 8.31
CA PHE A 89 -1.75 8.19 7.79
C PHE A 89 -2.03 9.31 6.78
N LYS A 90 -1.14 10.30 6.72
CA LYS A 90 -1.28 11.44 5.82
C LYS A 90 -1.02 11.05 4.37
N VAL A 91 -1.98 11.29 3.48
CA VAL A 91 -1.85 11.15 2.03
C VAL A 91 -1.47 12.46 1.36
N THR A 92 -0.95 12.38 0.14
CA THR A 92 -0.61 13.53 -0.72
C THR A 92 -1.18 13.33 -2.11
N GLN A 93 -1.37 14.42 -2.88
CA GLN A 93 -1.74 14.38 -4.30
C GLN A 93 -0.89 13.36 -5.10
N ARG A 94 0.41 13.26 -4.77
CA ARG A 94 1.34 12.33 -5.39
C ARG A 94 1.02 10.88 -5.06
N SER A 95 0.98 10.53 -3.78
CA SER A 95 0.73 9.15 -3.33
C SER A 95 -0.65 8.64 -3.75
N VAL A 96 -1.65 9.52 -3.79
CA VAL A 96 -3.01 9.24 -4.31
C VAL A 96 -2.95 8.82 -5.78
N ARG A 97 -2.27 9.59 -6.63
CA ARG A 97 -2.12 9.29 -8.07
C ARG A 97 -1.27 8.05 -8.34
N GLU A 98 -0.19 7.88 -7.60
CA GLU A 98 0.70 6.72 -7.70
C GLU A 98 -0.04 5.43 -7.25
N ARG A 99 -0.86 5.51 -6.19
CA ARG A 99 -1.71 4.38 -5.75
C ARG A 99 -2.80 4.04 -6.78
N PHE A 100 -3.52 5.03 -7.31
CA PHE A 100 -4.54 4.78 -8.34
C PHE A 100 -3.96 4.14 -9.61
N THR A 101 -2.75 4.55 -10.00
CA THR A 101 -2.02 3.95 -11.13
C THR A 101 -1.69 2.48 -10.84
N LEU A 102 -1.20 2.16 -9.63
CA LEU A 102 -0.94 0.78 -9.20
C LEU A 102 -2.21 -0.08 -9.18
N ILE A 103 -3.34 0.47 -8.73
CA ILE A 103 -4.64 -0.18 -8.73
C ILE A 103 -5.05 -0.56 -10.16
N GLN A 104 -5.04 0.39 -11.12
CA GLN A 104 -5.35 0.09 -12.53
C GLN A 104 -4.44 -0.99 -13.12
N VAL A 105 -3.13 -0.98 -12.80
CA VAL A 105 -2.17 -1.98 -13.30
C VAL A 105 -2.48 -3.36 -12.72
N LYS A 106 -2.80 -3.48 -11.43
CA LYS A 106 -3.20 -4.75 -10.80
C LYS A 106 -4.49 -5.32 -11.40
N TYR A 107 -5.51 -4.49 -11.62
CA TYR A 107 -6.76 -4.88 -12.27
C TYR A 107 -6.52 -5.44 -13.68
N LYS A 108 -5.82 -4.68 -14.52
CA LYS A 108 -5.48 -5.08 -15.91
C LYS A 108 -4.61 -6.35 -15.96
N ALA A 109 -3.73 -6.54 -14.97
CA ALA A 109 -2.92 -7.76 -14.84
C ALA A 109 -3.71 -9.00 -14.42
N ARG A 110 -4.78 -8.84 -13.60
CA ARG A 110 -5.72 -9.93 -13.27
C ARG A 110 -6.55 -10.33 -14.49
N ASN A 111 -7.26 -9.39 -15.12
CA ASN A 111 -8.13 -9.69 -16.26
C ASN A 111 -7.42 -10.50 -17.37
N ASN A 112 -6.27 -10.01 -17.83
CA ASN A 112 -5.47 -10.67 -18.88
C ASN A 112 -4.75 -11.96 -18.43
N LYS A 113 -4.74 -12.28 -17.13
CA LYS A 113 -4.36 -13.60 -16.62
C LYS A 113 -5.54 -14.55 -16.66
N ASP A 114 -6.72 -14.11 -16.25
CA ASP A 114 -7.93 -14.93 -16.19
C ASP A 114 -8.38 -15.31 -17.62
N GLU A 115 -8.31 -14.38 -18.57
CA GLU A 115 -8.42 -14.64 -20.03
C GLU A 115 -7.43 -15.69 -20.57
N LYS A 116 -6.34 -15.98 -19.84
CA LYS A 116 -5.31 -16.97 -20.19
C LYS A 116 -5.32 -18.22 -19.31
N SER A 117 -6.20 -18.32 -18.31
CA SER A 117 -6.13 -19.41 -17.32
C SER A 117 -7.48 -19.73 -16.68
N SER A 118 -8.19 -20.64 -17.35
CA SER A 118 -9.49 -21.21 -16.97
C SER A 118 -10.71 -20.30 -17.17
N GLY A 119 -11.76 -20.84 -17.78
CA GLY A 119 -13.09 -20.23 -17.81
C GLY A 119 -13.80 -20.39 -16.47
N THR A 120 -13.23 -19.80 -15.42
CA THR A 120 -13.75 -19.84 -14.05
C THR A 120 -13.80 -18.40 -13.56
N SER A 121 -15.00 -17.81 -13.54
CA SER A 121 -15.15 -16.40 -13.12
C SER A 121 -14.57 -16.22 -11.73
N ALA A 122 -13.58 -15.33 -11.62
CA ALA A 122 -13.28 -14.73 -10.33
C ALA A 122 -14.52 -13.96 -9.85
N GLU A 123 -14.74 -13.89 -8.54
CA GLU A 123 -15.71 -12.97 -7.96
C GLU A 123 -15.20 -11.54 -8.18
N THR A 124 -15.99 -10.70 -8.86
CA THR A 124 -15.68 -9.28 -8.97
C THR A 124 -15.84 -8.63 -7.59
N THR A 125 -14.82 -7.89 -7.17
CA THR A 125 -14.88 -7.15 -5.91
C THR A 125 -15.49 -5.77 -6.14
N GLU A 126 -16.03 -5.11 -5.10
CA GLU A 126 -16.52 -3.72 -5.23
C GLU A 126 -15.44 -2.79 -5.82
N LEU A 127 -14.16 -3.06 -5.51
CA LEU A 127 -13.03 -2.33 -6.07
C LEU A 127 -12.87 -2.54 -7.58
N ASP A 128 -13.21 -3.72 -8.12
CA ASP A 128 -13.15 -4.01 -9.55
C ASP A 128 -14.21 -3.25 -10.33
N ASP A 129 -15.46 -3.29 -9.86
CA ASP A 129 -16.60 -2.56 -10.45
C ASP A 129 -16.30 -1.05 -10.50
N LEU A 130 -15.77 -0.49 -9.40
CA LEU A 130 -15.35 0.91 -9.32
C LEU A 130 -14.19 1.26 -10.27
N ILE A 131 -13.23 0.36 -10.51
CA ILE A 131 -12.13 0.59 -11.46
C ILE A 131 -12.65 0.57 -12.90
N GLU A 132 -13.57 -0.33 -13.22
CA GLU A 132 -14.22 -0.40 -14.53
C GLU A 132 -15.01 0.88 -14.80
N GLU A 133 -15.86 1.32 -13.87
CA GLU A 133 -16.64 2.55 -13.99
C GLU A 133 -15.75 3.79 -14.21
N ILE A 134 -14.65 3.94 -13.44
CA ILE A 134 -13.70 5.03 -13.67
C ILE A 134 -13.00 4.91 -15.03
N THR A 135 -12.67 3.69 -15.46
CA THR A 135 -11.98 3.46 -16.75
C THR A 135 -12.89 3.77 -17.94
N GLU A 136 -14.18 3.45 -17.85
CA GLU A 136 -15.17 3.82 -18.86
C GLU A 136 -15.39 5.33 -18.91
N LYS A 137 -15.53 6.00 -17.75
CA LYS A 137 -15.62 7.46 -17.69
C LYS A 137 -14.33 8.14 -18.15
N GLU A 138 -13.15 7.55 -17.93
CA GLU A 138 -11.88 8.03 -18.50
C GLU A 138 -11.88 7.97 -20.03
N ARG A 139 -12.46 6.92 -20.63
CA ARG A 139 -12.62 6.78 -22.09
C ARG A 139 -13.61 7.80 -22.65
N ALA A 140 -14.85 7.80 -22.15
CA ALA A 140 -15.93 8.68 -22.63
C ALA A 140 -15.58 10.16 -22.43
N ALA A 141 -14.88 10.51 -21.34
CA ALA A 141 -14.39 11.86 -21.12
C ALA A 141 -13.25 12.25 -22.08
N GLU A 142 -12.52 11.33 -22.69
CA GLU A 142 -11.50 11.65 -23.70
C GLU A 142 -12.08 11.71 -25.11
N GLU A 143 -13.04 10.83 -25.45
CA GLU A 143 -13.80 10.86 -26.72
C GLU A 143 -14.52 12.21 -26.89
N ASN A 144 -15.25 12.65 -25.86
CA ASN A 144 -15.89 13.97 -25.81
C ASN A 144 -14.92 15.17 -25.93
N LYS A 145 -13.60 14.99 -25.73
CA LYS A 145 -12.59 16.05 -25.97
C LYS A 145 -12.06 16.04 -27.41
N CYS A 146 -12.07 14.89 -28.08
CA CYS A 146 -11.59 14.75 -29.46
C CYS A 146 -12.54 15.41 -30.46
N ASP A 147 -13.86 15.27 -30.28
CA ASP A 147 -14.85 15.85 -31.20
C ASP A 147 -14.89 17.38 -31.16
N VAL A 148 -14.65 17.97 -29.99
CA VAL A 148 -14.53 19.43 -29.79
C VAL A 148 -13.29 20.02 -30.48
N MET A 149 -12.32 19.20 -30.90
CA MET A 149 -11.13 19.61 -31.66
C MET A 149 -11.22 19.30 -33.17
N ARG A 150 -12.42 19.01 -33.69
CA ARG A 150 -12.64 18.59 -35.08
C ARG A 150 -13.49 19.56 -35.93
N ILE A 151 -13.66 20.79 -35.45
CA ILE A 151 -14.43 21.90 -36.06
C ILE A 151 -13.48 23.08 -36.30
#